data_AF-A0A7L4NA55-F1
#
_entry.id   AF-A0A7L4NA55-F1
#
_cell.length_a   1.000
_cell.length_b   1.000
_cell.length_c   1.000
_cell.angle_alpha   90.00
_cell.angle_beta   90.00
_cell.angle_gamma   90.00
#
_symmetry.space_group_name_H-M   'P 1'
#
loop_
_entity.id
_entity.type
_entity.pdbx_description
1 polymer ?
#
loop_
_entity_poly.entity_id
_entity_poly.type
_entity_poly.pdbx_seq_one_letter_code
_entity_poly.pdbx_strand_id
1 'polypeptide(L)'
;KNIFFSPLSISTAFAMLSLGAKSDTLSQLYKGLSFNLTEREEQEIHEGFQCALQMLNDPHREVQSSMGNALFVDDQLKLLQKFVDDVTKFYHSEVIPSNFHNSPEAIKEINKYIETKTH
;
A
#
# COMPACT_ATOMS: atom_id res chain seq x y z
N LYS A 1 2.30 -23.24 -18.60
CA LYS A 1 1.44 -22.26 -17.90
C LYS A 1 2.19 -20.94 -17.86
N ASN A 2 1.54 -19.83 -18.17
CA ASN A 2 2.16 -18.51 -18.06
C ASN A 2 2.03 -17.99 -16.62
N ILE A 3 3.03 -17.26 -16.14
CA ILE A 3 3.06 -16.64 -14.81
C ILE A 3 3.43 -15.17 -15.01
N PHE A 4 2.62 -14.25 -14.46
CA PHE A 4 2.84 -12.81 -14.54
C PHE A 4 2.26 -12.12 -13.30
N PHE A 5 3.09 -11.37 -12.59
CA PHE A 5 2.71 -10.57 -11.43
C PHE A 5 3.80 -9.53 -11.14
N SER A 6 3.49 -8.53 -10.32
CA SER A 6 4.46 -7.54 -9.83
C SER A 6 4.84 -7.85 -8.38
N PRO A 7 6.04 -8.43 -8.10
CA PRO A 7 6.51 -8.66 -6.74
C PRO A 7 6.57 -7.35 -5.93
N LEU A 8 6.94 -6.26 -6.58
CA LEU A 8 7.06 -4.96 -5.95
C LEU A 8 5.69 -4.43 -5.49
N SER A 9 4.66 -4.51 -6.33
CA SER A 9 3.30 -4.06 -5.96
C SER A 9 2.77 -4.81 -4.74
N ILE A 10 2.92 -6.14 -4.73
CA ILE A 10 2.52 -6.98 -3.59
C ILE A 10 3.31 -6.58 -2.34
N SER A 11 4.63 -6.45 -2.46
CA SER A 11 5.49 -6.14 -1.32
C SER A 11 5.18 -4.76 -0.72
N THR A 12 4.95 -3.76 -1.57
CA THR A 12 4.57 -2.41 -1.16
C THR A 12 3.24 -2.41 -0.41
N ALA A 13 2.22 -3.12 -0.91
CA ALA A 13 0.91 -3.19 -0.25
C ALA A 13 1.00 -3.82 1.15
N PHE A 14 1.74 -4.92 1.29
CA PHE A 14 1.92 -5.57 2.60
C PHE A 14 2.81 -4.79 3.56
N ALA A 15 3.84 -4.11 3.07
CA ALA A 15 4.65 -3.22 3.89
C ALA A 15 3.84 -2.00 4.36
N MET A 16 2.96 -1.46 3.52
CA MET A 16 2.02 -0.42 3.93
C MET A 16 1.05 -0.91 5.02
N LEU A 17 0.50 -2.12 4.88
CA LEU A 17 -0.36 -2.73 5.89
C LEU A 17 0.35 -2.95 7.23
N SER A 18 1.66 -3.18 7.22
CA SER A 18 2.43 -3.42 8.45
C SER A 18 2.43 -2.20 9.38
N LEU A 19 2.28 -0.98 8.86
CA LEU A 19 2.14 0.25 9.66
C LEU A 19 0.94 0.23 10.61
N GLY A 20 -0.10 -0.54 10.29
CA GLY A 20 -1.30 -0.71 11.11
C GLY A 20 -1.30 -1.98 11.98
N ALA A 21 -0.32 -2.87 11.79
CA ALA A 21 -0.23 -4.15 12.49
C ALA A 21 0.62 -4.04 13.77
N LYS A 22 0.44 -4.98 14.70
CA LYS A 22 1.25 -5.11 15.91
C LYS A 22 1.51 -6.58 16.24
N SER A 23 2.50 -6.82 17.11
CA SER A 23 2.82 -8.14 17.68
C SER A 23 2.95 -9.21 16.57
N ASP A 24 2.36 -10.38 16.76
CA ASP A 24 2.51 -11.51 15.82
C ASP A 24 2.08 -11.18 14.39
N THR A 25 1.03 -10.37 14.20
CA THR A 25 0.59 -9.94 12.87
C THR A 25 1.68 -9.14 12.17
N LEU A 26 2.33 -8.22 12.88
CA LEU A 26 3.43 -7.43 12.35
C LEU A 26 4.64 -8.32 12.01
N SER A 27 5.01 -9.22 12.92
CA SER A 27 6.13 -10.15 12.72
C SER A 27 5.91 -11.08 11.53
N GLN A 28 4.67 -11.56 11.31
CA GLN A 28 4.33 -12.40 10.17
C GLN A 28 4.42 -11.64 8.84
N LEU A 29 4.00 -10.38 8.79
CA LEU A 29 4.11 -9.54 7.60
C LEU A 29 5.58 -9.34 7.19
N TYR A 30 6.44 -8.93 8.12
CA TYR A 30 7.86 -8.73 7.80
C TYR A 30 8.57 -10.03 7.43
N LYS A 31 8.28 -11.13 8.13
CA LYS A 31 8.82 -12.45 7.77
C LYS A 31 8.40 -12.86 6.36
N GLY A 32 7.13 -12.66 5.99
CA GLY A 32 6.62 -12.95 4.66
C GLY A 32 7.28 -12.11 3.56
N LEU A 33 7.63 -10.87 3.88
CA LEU A 33 8.39 -9.96 3.01
C LEU A 33 9.90 -10.19 3.04
N SER A 34 10.38 -11.20 3.78
CA SER A 34 11.81 -11.51 3.95
C SER A 34 12.62 -10.39 4.62
N PHE A 35 11.99 -9.55 5.44
CA PHE A 35 12.68 -8.59 6.29
C PHE A 35 13.00 -9.22 7.65
N ASN A 36 14.26 -9.05 8.09
CA ASN A 36 14.69 -9.44 9.41
C ASN A 36 14.78 -8.19 10.32
N LEU A 37 13.85 -8.08 11.28
CA LEU A 37 13.81 -6.97 12.22
C LEU A 37 14.98 -6.97 13.23
N THR A 38 15.78 -8.04 13.31
CA THR A 38 17.04 -8.00 14.09
C THR A 38 18.15 -7.26 13.35
N GLU A 39 18.02 -7.07 12.04
CA GLU A 39 19.05 -6.51 11.17
C GLU A 39 18.71 -5.11 10.64
N ARG A 40 17.43 -4.70 10.70
CA ARG A 40 16.94 -3.42 10.17
C ARG A 40 15.88 -2.82 11.08
N GLU A 41 15.88 -1.50 11.17
CA GLU A 41 14.81 -0.77 11.84
C GLU A 41 13.56 -0.72 10.94
N GLU A 42 12.36 -0.76 11.53
CA GLU A 42 11.10 -0.68 10.78
C GLU A 42 11.05 0.58 9.90
N GLN A 43 11.59 1.68 10.41
CA GLN A 43 11.66 2.96 9.69
C GLN A 43 12.46 2.85 8.38
N GLU A 44 13.62 2.18 8.40
CA GLU A 44 14.45 1.99 7.20
C GLU A 44 13.73 1.19 6.11
N ILE A 45 12.89 0.23 6.50
CA ILE A 45 12.07 -0.55 5.56
C ILE A 45 11.09 0.39 4.84
N HIS A 46 10.36 1.22 5.58
CA HIS A 46 9.37 2.12 5.01
C HIS A 46 9.99 3.25 4.18
N GLU A 47 11.12 3.81 4.61
CA GLU A 47 11.90 4.79 3.84
C GLU A 47 12.42 4.19 2.52
N GLY A 48 12.84 2.92 2.54
CA GLY A 48 13.23 2.19 1.33
C GLY A 48 12.10 2.09 0.31
N PHE A 49 10.89 1.74 0.76
CA PHE A 49 9.71 1.73 -0.12
C PHE A 49 9.34 3.13 -0.63
N GLN A 50 9.42 4.14 0.23
CA GLN A 50 9.16 5.53 -0.16
C GLN A 50 10.09 5.97 -1.28
N CYS A 51 11.40 5.72 -1.14
CA CYS A 51 12.39 6.04 -2.16
C CYS A 51 12.11 5.30 -3.47
N ALA A 52 11.82 3.99 -3.41
CA ALA A 52 11.48 3.20 -4.60
C ALA A 52 10.25 3.75 -5.33
N LEU A 53 9.20 4.13 -4.60
CA LEU A 53 7.98 4.71 -5.18
C LEU A 53 8.24 6.07 -5.81
N GLN A 54 9.06 6.93 -5.18
CA GLN A 54 9.47 8.21 -5.75
C GLN A 54 10.23 8.03 -7.06
N MET A 55 11.19 7.09 -7.10
CA MET A 55 11.95 6.79 -8.32
C MET A 55 11.06 6.22 -9.43
N LEU A 56 10.04 5.42 -9.09
CA LEU A 56 9.16 4.83 -10.10
C LEU A 56 8.16 5.82 -10.68
N ASN A 57 7.67 6.74 -9.86
CA ASN A 57 6.70 7.76 -10.26
C ASN A 57 7.35 9.07 -10.74
N ASP A 58 8.68 9.10 -10.92
CA ASP A 58 9.38 10.27 -11.44
C ASP A 58 8.96 10.55 -12.90
N PRO A 59 8.31 11.71 -13.18
CA PRO A 59 7.81 12.04 -14.51
C PRO A 59 8.92 12.31 -15.54
N HIS A 60 10.17 12.45 -15.10
CA HIS A 60 11.32 12.72 -15.98
C HIS A 60 12.03 11.47 -16.49
N ARG A 61 11.58 10.26 -16.11
CA ARG A 61 12.16 9.01 -16.58
C ARG A 61 11.75 8.69 -18.01
N GLU A 62 12.70 8.12 -18.77
CA GLU A 62 12.45 7.63 -20.14
C GLU A 62 11.38 6.54 -20.18
N VAL A 63 11.30 5.73 -19.12
CA VAL A 63 10.25 4.72 -18.95
C VAL A 63 9.21 5.27 -17.99
N GLN A 64 8.03 5.59 -18.53
CA GLN A 64 6.87 5.97 -17.72
C GLN A 64 6.35 4.75 -16.96
N SER A 65 6.29 4.86 -15.64
CA SER A 65 5.68 3.88 -14.75
C SER A 65 4.67 4.60 -13.87
N SER A 66 3.53 3.96 -13.61
CA SER A 66 2.51 4.45 -12.70
C SER A 66 2.34 3.44 -11.58
N MET A 67 2.74 3.81 -10.37
CA MET A 67 2.57 2.99 -9.18
C MET A 67 1.78 3.78 -8.13
N GLY A 68 0.54 3.39 -7.90
CA GLY A 68 -0.34 3.96 -6.88
C GLY A 68 -0.87 2.90 -5.94
N ASN A 69 -1.15 3.30 -4.69
CA ASN A 69 -1.82 2.46 -3.71
C ASN A 69 -3.01 3.23 -3.13
N ALA A 70 -4.12 2.54 -2.86
CA ALA A 70 -5.25 3.10 -2.13
C ALA A 70 -5.73 2.12 -1.06
N LEU A 71 -6.17 2.69 0.05
CA LEU A 71 -6.82 1.99 1.17
C LEU A 71 -8.29 2.35 1.18
N PHE A 72 -9.13 1.42 0.77
CA PHE A 72 -10.57 1.53 0.94
C PHE A 72 -10.94 1.01 2.33
N VAL A 73 -11.56 1.86 3.14
CA VAL A 73 -11.86 1.59 4.55
C VAL A 73 -13.32 1.84 4.84
N ASP A 74 -13.91 1.06 5.75
CA ASP A 74 -15.32 1.26 6.09
C ASP A 74 -15.55 2.66 6.66
N ASP A 75 -16.57 3.35 6.16
CA ASP A 75 -16.88 4.73 6.54
C ASP A 75 -17.30 4.90 8.01
N GLN A 76 -17.64 3.81 8.71
CA GLN A 76 -17.95 3.82 10.14
C GLN A 76 -16.72 3.62 11.03
N LEU A 77 -15.58 3.21 10.46
CA LEU A 77 -14.35 2.99 11.23
C LEU A 77 -13.61 4.30 11.50
N LYS A 78 -13.26 4.50 12.77
CA LYS A 78 -12.37 5.59 13.18
C LYS A 78 -10.92 5.12 13.09
N LEU A 79 -10.23 5.56 12.04
CA LEU A 79 -8.81 5.27 11.87
C LEU A 79 -7.95 6.09 12.85
N LEU A 80 -6.84 5.49 13.26
CA LEU A 80 -5.80 6.20 14.00
C LEU A 80 -5.12 7.20 13.05
N GLN A 81 -5.06 8.47 13.44
CA GLN A 81 -4.45 9.52 12.61
C GLN A 81 -3.01 9.18 12.22
N LYS A 82 -2.22 8.62 13.15
CA LYS A 82 -0.86 8.16 12.87
C LYS A 82 -0.79 7.19 11.69
N PHE A 83 -1.73 6.25 11.59
CA PHE A 83 -1.75 5.29 10.49
C PHE A 83 -2.03 6.01 9.15
N VAL A 84 -3.01 6.92 9.13
CA VAL A 84 -3.33 7.72 7.94
C VAL A 84 -2.13 8.57 7.52
N ASP A 85 -1.45 9.20 8.47
CA ASP A 85 -0.27 10.04 8.22
C ASP A 85 0.88 9.21 7.66
N ASP A 86 1.14 8.03 8.25
CA ASP A 86 2.25 7.15 7.84
C ASP A 86 2.02 6.57 6.43
N VAL A 87 0.82 6.07 6.11
CA VAL A 87 0.53 5.52 4.76
C VAL A 87 0.54 6.61 3.68
N THR A 88 0.13 7.83 4.03
CA THR A 88 0.20 8.98 3.12
C THR A 88 1.67 9.38 2.90
N LYS A 89 2.46 9.47 3.98
CA LYS A 89 3.87 9.89 3.93
C LYS A 89 4.75 8.90 3.18
N PHE A 90 4.76 7.63 3.59
CA PHE A 90 5.71 6.64 3.08
C PHE A 90 5.27 6.02 1.76
N TYR A 91 3.95 5.92 1.53
CA TYR A 91 3.41 5.15 0.39
C TYR A 91 2.63 5.99 -0.61
N HIS A 92 2.49 7.29 -0.36
CA HIS A 92 1.66 8.21 -1.15
C HIS A 92 0.25 7.65 -1.38
N SER A 93 -0.26 6.90 -0.38
CA SER A 93 -1.52 6.18 -0.53
C SER A 93 -2.71 7.07 -0.22
N GLU A 94 -3.77 6.92 -1.02
CA GLU A 94 -5.06 7.55 -0.75
C GLU A 94 -5.86 6.68 0.24
N VAL A 95 -6.35 7.28 1.32
CA VAL A 95 -7.31 6.61 2.23
C VAL A 95 -8.72 7.06 1.85
N ILE A 96 -9.52 6.12 1.34
CA ILE A 96 -10.83 6.37 0.75
C ILE A 96 -11.89 5.71 1.63
N PRO A 97 -12.75 6.49 2.31
CA PRO A 97 -13.90 5.94 3.03
C PRO A 97 -14.92 5.37 2.03
N SER A 98 -15.32 4.11 2.23
CA SER A 98 -16.31 3.42 1.40
C SER A 98 -17.36 2.74 2.27
N ASN A 99 -18.60 2.73 1.79
CA ASN A 99 -19.70 2.07 2.47
C ASN A 99 -19.72 0.57 2.13
N PHE A 100 -19.06 -0.25 2.95
CA PHE A 100 -19.04 -1.70 2.73
C PHE A 100 -20.36 -2.41 3.08
N HIS A 101 -21.30 -1.72 3.72
CA HIS A 101 -22.65 -2.23 3.94
C HIS A 101 -23.47 -2.26 2.64
N ASN A 102 -23.08 -1.46 1.63
CA ASN A 102 -23.59 -1.54 0.27
C ASN A 102 -22.53 -2.15 -0.67
N SER A 103 -22.39 -3.47 -0.62
CA SER A 103 -21.35 -4.18 -1.38
C SER A 103 -21.37 -3.92 -2.90
N PRO A 104 -22.53 -3.87 -3.59
CA PRO A 104 -22.55 -3.54 -5.03
C PRO A 104 -21.94 -2.18 -5.37
N GLU A 105 -22.21 -1.14 -4.56
CA GLU A 105 -21.65 0.19 -4.82
C GLU A 105 -20.15 0.24 -4.47
N ALA A 106 -19.73 -0.38 -3.37
CA ALA A 106 -18.31 -0.45 -3.00
C ALA A 106 -17.47 -1.17 -4.06
N ILE A 107 -17.99 -2.27 -4.64
CA ILE A 107 -17.33 -2.98 -5.75
C ILE A 107 -17.17 -2.05 -6.95
N LYS A 108 -18.22 -1.32 -7.31
CA LYS A 108 -18.21 -0.39 -8.45
C LYS A 108 -17.22 0.75 -8.23
N GLU A 109 -17.17 1.31 -7.02
CA GLU A 109 -16.25 2.37 -6.63
C GLU A 109 -14.78 1.92 -6.77
N ILE A 110 -14.43 0.78 -6.16
CA ILE A 110 -13.07 0.23 -6.20
C ILE A 110 -12.66 -0.06 -7.64
N ASN A 111 -13.51 -0.75 -8.41
CA ASN A 111 -13.19 -1.08 -9.79
C ASN A 111 -12.98 0.16 -10.66
N LYS A 112 -13.82 1.19 -10.50
CA LYS A 112 -13.68 2.46 -11.23
C LYS A 112 -12.39 3.20 -10.86
N TYR A 113 -12.00 3.15 -9.58
CA TYR A 113 -10.73 3.71 -9.14
C TYR A 113 -9.56 3.02 -9.83
N ILE A 114 -9.54 1.68 -9.84
CA ILE A 114 -8.48 0.90 -10.50
C ILE A 114 -8.44 1.21 -12.00
N GLU A 115 -9.59 1.17 -12.69
CA GLU A 115 -9.71 1.51 -14.12
C GLU A 115 -9.11 2.88 -14.45
N THR A 116 -9.33 3.88 -13.58
CA THR A 116 -8.82 5.24 -13.79
C THR A 116 -7.30 5.32 -13.61
N LYS A 117 -6.70 4.46 -12.78
CA LYS A 117 -5.26 4.51 -12.44
C LYS A 117 -4.39 3.63 -13.34
N THR A 118 -4.97 2.67 -14.05
CA THR A 118 -4.24 1.68 -14.87
C THR A 118 -4.58 1.75 -16.36
N HIS A 119 -4.54 2.95 -16.94
CA HIS A 119 -4.86 3.28 -18.35
C HIS A 119 -4.56 2.18 -19.38
#